data_AF-A0A170TFB9-F1
#
_entry.id   AF-A0A170TFB9-F1
#
_cell.length_a   1.000
_cell.length_b   1.000
_cell.length_c   1.000
_cell.angle_alpha   90.00
_cell.angle_beta   90.00
_cell.angle_gamma   90.00
#
_symmetry.space_group_name_H-M   'P 1'
#
loop_
_entity.id
_entity.type
_entity.pdbx_description
1 polymer ?
#
loop_
_entity_poly.entity_id
_entity_poly.type
_entity_poly.pdbx_seq_one_letter_code
_entity_poly.pdbx_strand_id
1 'polypeptide(L)'
;MPNLISVERLARFYESDANVFSLVMIKYSIKGTDLEVADVLFTPIEFLDWECLTVGALGWGQIQIANSNNIRTLERNSRKEWMLQFCDVMMDFYPREIGKITERIHRFENVREYWEKQQDIWI
;
A
#
# COMPACT_ATOMS: atom_id res chain seq x y z
N MET A 1 4.58 -8.12 0.18
CA MET A 1 3.54 -7.16 0.60
C MET A 1 2.36 -7.30 -0.36
N PRO A 2 1.31 -8.03 0.04
CA PRO A 2 0.07 -8.12 -0.73
C PRO A 2 -0.57 -6.74 -0.93
N ASN A 3 -0.99 -6.46 -2.16
CA ASN A 3 -1.78 -5.29 -2.53
C ASN A 3 -3.26 -5.55 -2.23
N LEU A 4 -3.92 -4.61 -1.54
CA LEU A 4 -5.35 -4.73 -1.20
C LEU A 4 -6.23 -3.91 -2.15
N ILE A 5 -6.08 -2.58 -2.14
CA ILE A 5 -6.92 -1.65 -2.91
C ILE A 5 -6.19 -0.32 -3.15
N SER A 6 -6.49 0.35 -4.26
CA SER A 6 -6.08 1.74 -4.49
C SER A 6 -6.69 2.66 -3.43
N VAL A 7 -5.92 3.61 -2.90
CA VAL A 7 -6.38 4.58 -1.90
C VAL A 7 -7.55 5.42 -2.43
N GLU A 8 -7.48 5.84 -3.69
CA GLU A 8 -8.53 6.65 -4.34
C GLU A 8 -9.79 5.81 -4.60
N ARG A 9 -9.61 4.54 -4.96
CA ARG A 9 -10.75 3.64 -5.19
C ARG A 9 -11.50 3.36 -3.89
N LEU A 10 -10.78 3.13 -2.78
CA LEU A 10 -11.42 2.92 -1.47
C LEU A 10 -12.19 4.16 -1.02
N ALA A 11 -11.57 5.34 -1.13
CA ALA A 11 -12.20 6.61 -0.75
C ALA A 11 -13.54 6.81 -1.49
N ARG A 12 -13.54 6.63 -2.82
CA ARG A 12 -14.78 6.69 -3.63
C ARG A 12 -15.78 5.60 -3.27
N PHE A 13 -15.30 4.38 -3.03
CA PHE A 13 -16.18 3.26 -2.68
C PHE A 13 -16.95 3.52 -1.37
N TYR A 14 -16.35 4.23 -0.42
CA TYR A 14 -16.96 4.56 0.88
C TYR A 14 -17.76 5.87 0.89
N GLU A 15 -17.97 6.51 -0.27
CA GLU A 15 -18.95 7.60 -0.42
C GLU A 15 -20.40 7.11 -0.22
N SER A 16 -20.62 5.79 -0.26
CA SER A 16 -21.90 5.15 0.08
C SER A 16 -21.75 4.24 1.31
N ASP A 17 -22.58 4.48 2.32
CA ASP A 17 -22.60 3.67 3.55
C ASP A 17 -23.09 2.23 3.33
N ALA A 18 -23.73 1.95 2.19
CA ALA A 18 -24.17 0.59 1.81
C ALA A 18 -23.00 -0.33 1.41
N ASN A 19 -21.83 0.25 1.13
CA ASN A 19 -20.66 -0.49 0.66
C ASN A 19 -19.81 -0.98 1.84
N VAL A 20 -19.28 -2.21 1.75
CA VAL A 20 -18.31 -2.77 2.71
C VAL A 20 -17.21 -3.47 1.92
N PHE A 21 -15.96 -3.09 2.13
CA PHE A 21 -14.82 -3.75 1.50
C PHE A 21 -14.27 -4.81 2.46
N SER A 22 -14.57 -6.07 2.18
CA SER A 22 -14.16 -7.22 3.00
C SER A 22 -13.04 -8.03 2.34
N LEU A 23 -12.19 -8.61 3.18
CA LEU A 23 -11.02 -9.39 2.80
C LEU A 23 -11.16 -10.82 3.31
N VAL A 24 -10.84 -11.80 2.45
CA VAL A 24 -10.57 -13.19 2.86
C VAL A 24 -9.06 -13.40 2.76
N MET A 25 -8.42 -13.65 3.89
CA MET A 25 -6.99 -13.93 3.98
C MET A 25 -6.79 -15.36 4.45
N ILE A 26 -5.96 -16.11 3.73
CA ILE A 26 -5.69 -17.52 4.01
C ILE A 26 -4.21 -17.64 4.39
N LYS A 27 -3.96 -18.07 5.62
CA LYS A 27 -2.62 -18.46 6.07
C LYS A 27 -2.42 -19.91 5.73
N TYR A 28 -1.39 -20.22 4.96
CA TYR A 28 -1.10 -21.59 4.55
C TYR A 28 0.40 -21.87 4.58
N SER A 29 0.75 -23.16 4.57
CA SER A 29 2.11 -23.64 4.37
C SER A 29 2.14 -24.68 3.26
N ILE A 30 3.28 -24.85 2.61
CA ILE A 30 3.47 -25.85 1.55
C ILE A 30 4.39 -26.93 2.09
N LYS A 31 3.95 -28.19 2.02
CA LYS A 31 4.75 -29.37 2.36
C LYS A 31 4.83 -30.28 1.14
N GLY A 32 5.95 -30.22 0.42
CA GLY A 32 6.09 -30.93 -0.86
C GLY A 32 5.11 -30.38 -1.90
N THR A 33 4.16 -31.20 -2.33
CA THR A 33 3.08 -30.81 -3.26
C THR A 33 1.77 -30.43 -2.56
N ASP A 34 1.69 -30.60 -1.25
CA ASP A 34 0.47 -30.37 -0.49
C ASP A 34 0.44 -28.96 0.11
N LEU A 35 -0.73 -28.34 0.06
CA LEU A 35 -1.02 -27.06 0.70
C LEU A 35 -1.83 -27.31 1.98
N GLU A 36 -1.26 -26.91 3.11
CA GLU A 36 -1.94 -26.97 4.40
C GLU A 36 -2.41 -25.57 4.80
N VAL A 37 -3.74 -25.37 4.85
CA VAL A 37 -4.32 -24.14 5.39
C VAL A 37 -4.24 -24.17 6.90
N ALA A 38 -3.59 -23.17 7.48
CA ALA A 38 -3.41 -23.02 8.92
C ALA A 38 -4.50 -22.13 9.54
N ASP A 39 -4.94 -21.09 8.83
CA ASP A 39 -5.93 -20.13 9.34
C ASP A 39 -6.64 -19.40 8.19
N VAL A 40 -7.87 -18.94 8.43
CA VAL A 40 -8.68 -18.16 7.50
C VAL A 40 -9.31 -16.99 8.22
N LEU A 41 -8.98 -15.78 7.80
CA LEU A 41 -9.54 -14.54 8.33
C LEU A 41 -10.46 -13.91 7.29
N PHE A 42 -11.73 -13.73 7.65
CA PHE A 42 -12.69 -12.95 6.86
C PHE A 42 -13.12 -11.70 7.64
N THR A 43 -12.73 -10.53 7.15
CA THR A 43 -12.94 -9.27 7.90
C THR A 43 -13.08 -8.06 6.97
N PRO A 44 -13.92 -7.06 7.31
CA PRO A 44 -13.86 -5.74 6.71
C PRO A 44 -12.47 -5.11 6.90
N ILE A 45 -12.03 -4.27 5.94
CA ILE A 45 -10.75 -3.57 6.04
C ILE A 45 -10.71 -2.62 7.24
N GLU A 46 -11.84 -2.08 7.66
CA GLU A 46 -11.96 -1.18 8.81
C GLU A 46 -11.55 -1.86 10.12
N PHE A 47 -11.60 -3.18 10.17
CA PHE A 47 -11.19 -3.97 11.33
C PHE A 47 -9.70 -4.34 11.25
N LEU A 48 -8.97 -3.96 10.20
CA LEU A 48 -7.52 -4.06 10.19
C LEU A 48 -6.90 -2.82 10.82
N ASP A 49 -5.99 -3.06 11.77
CA ASP A 49 -5.21 -2.01 12.41
C ASP A 49 -4.22 -1.40 11.40
N TRP A 50 -4.07 -0.08 11.39
CA TRP A 50 -3.09 0.60 10.55
C TRP A 50 -1.65 0.16 10.85
N GLU A 51 -1.36 -0.39 12.03
CA GLU A 51 -0.05 -1.01 12.34
C GLU A 51 0.31 -2.19 11.42
N CYS A 52 -0.66 -2.89 10.83
CA CYS A 52 -0.42 -3.98 9.88
C CYS A 52 -0.58 -3.54 8.41
N LEU A 53 -0.92 -2.29 8.17
CA LEU A 53 -1.13 -1.70 6.86
C LEU A 53 0.01 -0.76 6.47
N THR A 54 0.19 -0.58 5.17
CA THR A 54 1.10 0.43 4.62
C THR A 54 0.56 0.95 3.29
N VAL A 55 1.13 2.03 2.79
CA VAL A 55 0.78 2.61 1.48
C VAL A 55 1.98 2.49 0.54
N GLY A 56 1.77 1.74 -0.55
CA GLY A 56 2.72 1.60 -1.64
C GLY A 56 2.62 2.74 -2.66
N ALA A 57 3.76 3.13 -3.23
CA ALA A 57 3.88 4.20 -4.23
C ALA A 57 3.50 3.73 -5.65
N LEU A 58 2.23 3.38 -5.85
CA LEU A 58 1.66 3.04 -7.16
C LEU A 58 0.42 3.88 -7.44
N GLY A 59 0.43 4.63 -8.56
CA GLY A 59 -0.67 5.52 -8.92
C GLY A 59 -0.92 6.58 -7.83
N TRP A 60 -2.17 6.66 -7.35
CA TRP A 60 -2.55 7.52 -6.22
C TRP A 60 -2.02 7.03 -4.86
N GLY A 61 -1.48 5.82 -4.80
CA GLY A 61 -1.19 5.09 -3.57
C GLY A 61 -1.98 3.79 -3.52
N GLN A 62 -1.41 2.76 -2.89
CA GLN A 62 -2.07 1.46 -2.76
C GLN A 62 -1.96 0.95 -1.33
N ILE A 63 -3.10 0.65 -0.70
CA ILE A 63 -3.12 0.03 0.62
C ILE A 63 -2.60 -1.40 0.47
N GLN A 64 -1.65 -1.76 1.34
CA GLN A 64 -0.92 -3.01 1.35
C GLN A 64 -0.86 -3.59 2.75
N ILE A 65 -0.69 -4.90 2.86
CA ILE A 65 -0.27 -5.53 4.12
C ILE A 65 1.23 -5.29 4.32
N ALA A 66 1.57 -4.60 5.42
CA ALA A 66 2.95 -4.31 5.80
C ALA A 66 3.70 -5.59 6.19
N ASN A 67 3.05 -6.47 6.96
CA ASN A 67 3.61 -7.76 7.38
C ASN A 67 2.54 -8.86 7.42
N SER A 68 2.58 -9.80 6.47
CA SER A 68 1.59 -10.89 6.37
C SER A 68 1.68 -11.91 7.51
N ASN A 69 2.76 -11.90 8.28
CA ASN A 69 2.89 -12.77 9.45
C ASN A 69 2.26 -12.17 10.72
N ASN A 70 1.96 -10.87 10.71
CA ASN A 70 1.38 -10.16 11.84
C ASN A 70 0.17 -9.32 11.38
N ILE A 71 -0.96 -10.00 11.18
CA ILE A 71 -2.23 -9.34 10.89
C ILE A 71 -2.91 -9.02 12.22
N ARG A 72 -3.09 -7.73 12.49
CA ARG A 72 -3.75 -7.25 13.70
C ARG A 72 -5.16 -6.77 13.36
N THR A 73 -6.14 -7.34 14.06
CA THR A 73 -7.54 -6.95 13.93
C THR A 73 -8.01 -6.18 15.16
N LEU A 74 -8.86 -5.18 14.93
CA LEU A 74 -9.56 -4.42 15.97
C LEU A 74 -11.05 -4.68 15.80
N GLU A 75 -11.62 -5.49 16.68
CA GLU A 75 -13.05 -5.77 16.66
C GLU A 75 -13.85 -4.48 16.92
N ARG A 76 -14.91 -4.27 16.12
CA ARG A 76 -15.85 -3.14 16.26
C ARG A 76 -15.24 -1.76 16.04
N ASN A 77 -14.15 -1.66 15.29
CA ASN A 77 -13.60 -0.37 14.92
C ASN A 77 -14.61 0.45 14.09
N SER A 78 -14.65 1.76 14.34
CA SER A 78 -15.54 2.66 13.62
C SER A 78 -15.00 2.95 12.22
N ARG A 79 -15.82 2.79 11.18
CA ARG A 79 -15.46 3.20 9.81
C ARG A 79 -15.01 4.65 9.76
N LYS A 80 -15.70 5.54 10.48
CA LYS A 80 -15.37 6.97 10.51
C LYS A 80 -13.97 7.19 11.08
N GLU A 81 -13.65 6.55 12.20
CA GLU A 81 -12.33 6.69 12.84
C GLU A 81 -11.24 6.10 11.95
N TRP A 82 -11.49 4.93 11.37
CA TRP A 82 -10.56 4.31 10.43
C TRP A 82 -10.30 5.19 9.20
N MET A 83 -11.33 5.83 8.65
CA MET A 83 -11.20 6.75 7.51
C MET A 83 -10.51 8.07 7.87
N LEU A 84 -10.63 8.55 9.12
CA LEU A 84 -9.86 9.70 9.57
C LEU A 84 -8.37 9.34 9.71
N GLN A 85 -8.05 8.17 10.29
CA GLN A 85 -6.68 7.66 10.34
C GLN A 85 -6.11 7.44 8.94
N PHE A 86 -6.91 6.92 8.02
CA PHE A 86 -6.55 6.80 6.60
C PHE A 86 -6.13 8.15 6.02
N CYS A 87 -6.91 9.21 6.26
CA CYS A 87 -6.56 10.57 5.81
C CYS A 87 -5.23 11.04 6.41
N ASP A 88 -5.01 10.84 7.71
CA ASP A 88 -3.76 11.22 8.38
C ASP A 88 -2.55 10.49 7.75
N VAL A 89 -2.68 9.18 7.51
CA VAL A 89 -1.66 8.37 6.82
C VAL A 89 -1.36 8.92 5.42
N MET A 90 -2.38 9.36 4.67
CA MET A 90 -2.19 9.93 3.34
C MET A 90 -1.52 11.31 3.38
N MET A 91 -1.86 12.13 4.38
CA MET A 91 -1.24 13.45 4.58
C MET A 91 0.24 13.33 4.94
N ASP A 92 0.64 12.25 5.59
CA ASP A 92 2.03 11.92 5.87
C ASP A 92 2.74 11.28 4.67
N PHE A 93 2.04 10.47 3.89
CA PHE A 93 2.58 9.72 2.76
C PHE A 93 2.97 10.63 1.59
N TYR A 94 2.08 11.52 1.15
CA TYR A 94 2.30 12.31 -0.06
C TYR A 94 3.52 13.25 0.00
N PRO A 95 3.78 13.98 1.09
CA PRO A 95 4.98 14.81 1.19
C PRO A 95 6.29 14.02 1.03
N ARG A 96 6.34 12.79 1.57
CA ARG A 96 7.51 11.91 1.41
C ARG A 96 7.69 11.48 -0.05
N GLU A 97 6.61 11.17 -0.75
CA GLU A 97 6.67 10.81 -2.17
C GLU A 97 7.09 12.00 -3.04
N ILE A 98 6.61 13.21 -2.74
CA ILE A 98 7.07 14.44 -3.40
C ILE A 98 8.58 14.59 -3.22
N GLY A 99 9.10 14.43 -2.00
CA GLY A 99 10.54 14.49 -1.73
C GLY A 99 11.33 13.48 -2.57
N LYS A 100 10.90 12.22 -2.61
CA LYS A 100 11.52 11.18 -3.45
C LYS A 100 11.49 11.53 -4.94
N ILE A 101 10.40 12.11 -5.42
CA ILE A 101 10.28 12.54 -6.82
C ILE A 101 11.28 13.66 -7.10
N THR A 102 11.39 14.66 -6.23
CA THR A 102 12.36 15.74 -6.35
C THR A 102 13.80 15.21 -6.37
N GLU A 103 14.15 14.28 -5.48
CA GLU A 103 15.48 13.63 -5.49
C GLU A 103 15.75 12.88 -6.79
N ARG A 104 14.75 12.16 -7.32
CA ARG A 104 14.86 11.44 -8.60
C ARG A 104 15.06 12.39 -9.77
N ILE A 105 14.36 13.52 -9.80
CA ILE A 105 14.56 14.57 -10.81
C ILE A 105 16.01 15.05 -10.77
N HIS A 106 16.50 15.44 -9.58
CA HIS A 106 17.86 15.92 -9.43
C HIS A 106 18.92 14.88 -9.82
N ARG A 107 18.70 13.61 -9.48
CA ARG A 107 19.57 12.51 -9.93
C ARG A 107 19.67 12.47 -11.45
N PHE A 108 18.57 12.64 -12.17
CA PHE A 108 18.53 12.56 -13.62
C PHE A 108 19.02 13.84 -14.32
N GLU A 109 18.94 15.00 -13.68
CA GLU A 109 19.65 16.21 -14.11
C GLU A 109 21.16 15.93 -14.15
N ASN A 110 21.72 15.38 -13.07
CA ASN A 110 23.14 15.03 -13.00
C ASN A 110 23.54 13.93 -14.02
N VAL A 111 22.66 12.95 -14.27
CA VAL A 111 22.87 11.95 -15.33
C VAL A 111 22.93 12.62 -16.70
N ARG A 112 22.03 13.56 -16.97
CA ARG A 112 22.01 14.29 -18.24
C ARG A 112 23.30 15.09 -18.43
N GLU A 113 23.71 15.87 -17.44
CA GLU A 113 24.96 16.66 -17.51
C GLU A 113 26.20 15.77 -17.74
N TYR A 114 26.22 14.58 -17.14
CA TYR A 114 27.29 13.62 -17.37
C TYR A 114 27.35 13.20 -18.84
N TRP A 115 26.20 12.84 -19.44
CA TRP A 115 26.13 12.37 -20.82
C TRP A 115 26.35 13.46 -21.85
N GLU A 116 25.95 14.71 -21.58
CA GLU A 116 26.24 15.86 -22.44
C GLU A 116 27.75 16.13 -22.59
N LYS A 117 28.58 15.63 -21.66
CA LYS A 117 30.05 15.73 -21.69
C LYS A 117 30.72 14.53 -22.35
N GLN A 118 29.99 13.43 -22.59
CA GLN A 118 30.57 12.24 -23.22
C GLN A 118 30.64 12.42 -24.74
N GLN A 119 31.69 11.88 -25.34
CA GLN A 119 31.74 11.72 -26.79
C GLN A 119 30.95 10.46 -27.18
N ASP A 120 30.35 10.49 -28.36
CA ASP A 120 29.74 9.27 -28.90
C ASP A 120 30.83 8.23 -29.15
N ILE A 121 30.53 7.00 -28.77
CA ILE A 121 31.44 5.85 -28.93
C ILE A 121 31.19 5.10 -30.23
N TRP A 122 30.12 5.45 -30.97
CA TRP A 122 29.73 4.83 -32.23
C TRP A 122 29.87 5.75 -33.45
N ILE A 123 30.99 6.49 -33.52
CA ILE A 123 31.43 7.19 -34.75
C ILE A 123 32.16 6.21 -35.66
#